data_AF-R6LZS0-F1
#
_entry.id   AF-R6LZS0-F1
#
_cell.length_a   1.000
_cell.length_b   1.000
_cell.length_c   1.000
_cell.angle_alpha   90.00
_cell.angle_beta   90.00
_cell.angle_gamma   90.00
#
_symmetry.space_group_name_H-M   'P 1'
#
loop_
_entity.id
_entity.type
_entity.pdbx_description
1 polymer ?
#
loop_
_entity_poly.entity_id
_entity_poly.type
_entity_poly.pdbx_seq_one_letter_code
_entity_poly.pdbx_strand_id
1 'polypeptide(L)'
;MNNGGYYQNPVFPGVGLNNNTVPNQQSIPSYEQTQTMVNPLTSEQSYIENILRLNRGKKAKLHVTVPGSTLWQDRVFEGIIEQSGRDHVIMSNPNTGEWYLVLMIYLDFVTFDEPINFIKDFS
;
A
#
# COMPACT_ATOMS: atom_id res chain seq x y z
N MET A 1 -45.20 -1.91 -20.08
CA MET A 1 -44.00 -1.47 -20.81
C MET A 1 -42.83 -2.30 -20.32
N ASN A 2 -42.14 -2.94 -21.25
CA ASN A 2 -41.13 -3.98 -21.07
C ASN A 2 -39.79 -3.40 -21.55
N ASN A 3 -38.71 -3.54 -20.77
CA ASN A 3 -37.30 -3.41 -21.20
C ASN A 3 -36.41 -3.64 -19.95
N GLY A 4 -35.43 -4.53 -19.86
CA GLY A 4 -34.77 -5.44 -20.79
C GLY A 4 -33.47 -5.90 -20.07
N GLY A 5 -32.91 -7.05 -20.46
CA GLY A 5 -31.70 -7.67 -19.88
C GLY A 5 -30.47 -6.75 -19.84
N TYR A 6 -29.33 -7.07 -19.25
CA TYR A 6 -28.48 -8.27 -19.36
C TYR A 6 -27.47 -8.18 -18.17
N TYR A 7 -27.10 -9.24 -17.46
CA TYR A 7 -25.96 -10.12 -17.76
C TYR A 7 -26.11 -11.47 -17.03
N GLN A 8 -25.79 -12.56 -17.75
CA GLN A 8 -25.69 -13.94 -17.26
C GLN A 8 -24.41 -14.17 -16.46
N ASN A 9 -24.53 -14.94 -15.39
CA ASN A 9 -23.43 -15.55 -14.66
C ASN A 9 -22.90 -16.78 -15.45
N PRO A 10 -21.58 -16.97 -15.65
CA PRO A 10 -21.07 -18.14 -16.37
C PRO A 10 -21.21 -19.41 -15.53
N VAL A 11 -21.88 -20.41 -16.10
CA VAL A 11 -22.07 -21.76 -15.56
C VAL A 11 -20.87 -22.61 -15.98
N PHE A 12 -20.13 -23.15 -15.02
CA PHE A 12 -19.06 -24.13 -15.29
C PHE A 12 -19.63 -25.52 -15.59
N PRO A 13 -18.96 -26.33 -16.44
CA PRO A 13 -19.47 -27.64 -16.84
C PRO A 13 -19.10 -28.70 -15.79
N GLY A 14 -20.11 -29.15 -15.05
CA GLY A 14 -20.01 -30.31 -14.15
C GLY A 14 -21.21 -31.21 -14.37
N VAL A 15 -20.97 -32.35 -15.01
CA VAL A 15 -21.96 -33.38 -15.33
C VAL A 15 -22.58 -33.91 -14.03
N GLY A 16 -23.91 -33.88 -13.95
CA GLY A 16 -24.64 -34.45 -12.81
C GLY A 16 -24.73 -35.97 -12.91
N LEU A 17 -24.39 -36.66 -11.81
CA LEU A 17 -24.82 -38.04 -11.56
C LEU A 17 -25.23 -38.19 -10.08
N ASN A 18 -26.47 -38.64 -9.96
CA ASN A 18 -27.21 -39.04 -8.77
C ASN A 18 -26.50 -40.19 -8.02
N ASN A 19 -26.32 -40.07 -6.70
CA ASN A 19 -26.50 -41.18 -5.76
C ASN A 19 -26.42 -40.74 -4.30
N ASN A 20 -27.41 -41.19 -3.52
CA ASN A 20 -27.54 -41.09 -2.08
C ASN A 20 -26.23 -41.39 -1.32
N THR A 21 -25.56 -40.34 -0.85
CA THR A 21 -24.71 -40.36 0.34
C THR A 21 -24.72 -38.96 0.94
N VAL A 22 -24.99 -38.83 2.23
CA VAL A 22 -24.91 -37.54 2.95
C VAL A 22 -23.42 -37.18 3.04
N PRO A 23 -22.93 -36.11 2.38
CA PRO A 23 -21.53 -35.74 2.49
C PRO A 23 -21.34 -34.97 3.80
N ASN A 24 -20.53 -35.55 4.68
CA ASN A 24 -19.99 -34.91 5.86
C ASN A 24 -19.40 -33.53 5.50
N GLN A 25 -20.04 -32.43 5.93
CA GLN A 25 -19.46 -31.09 5.84
C GLN A 25 -18.40 -30.91 6.92
N GLN A 26 -17.27 -31.62 6.76
CA GLN A 26 -16.04 -31.40 7.52
C GLN A 26 -14.89 -31.38 6.53
N SER A 27 -14.78 -30.27 5.80
CA SER A 27 -13.57 -29.81 5.12
C SER A 27 -13.87 -28.48 4.44
N ILE A 28 -14.19 -27.48 5.26
CA ILE A 28 -13.86 -26.11 4.88
C ILE A 28 -12.41 -25.97 5.33
N PRO A 29 -11.42 -25.78 4.43
CA PRO A 29 -10.11 -25.31 4.84
C PRO A 29 -10.36 -23.95 5.45
N SER A 30 -10.27 -23.86 6.79
CA SER A 30 -10.13 -22.59 7.46
C SER A 30 -8.93 -21.92 6.80
N TYR A 31 -9.16 -20.75 6.23
CA TYR A 31 -8.10 -19.80 5.94
C TYR A 31 -7.61 -19.23 7.29
N GLU A 32 -7.22 -20.11 8.21
CA GLU A 32 -6.13 -19.80 9.11
C GLU A 32 -4.90 -19.72 8.21
N GLN A 33 -4.77 -18.59 7.52
CA GLN A 33 -3.45 -18.05 7.28
C GLN A 33 -2.84 -17.94 8.66
N THR A 34 -2.10 -18.99 8.99
CA THR A 34 -0.87 -18.92 9.76
C THR A 34 -0.14 -17.71 9.19
N GLN A 35 -0.39 -16.54 9.77
CA GLN A 35 0.59 -15.47 9.79
C GLN A 35 1.75 -16.13 10.51
N THR A 36 2.61 -16.76 9.71
CA THR A 36 3.99 -16.93 10.07
C THR A 36 4.40 -15.55 10.53
N MET A 37 4.53 -15.41 11.85
CA MET A 37 5.17 -14.30 12.51
C MET A 37 6.64 -14.35 12.09
N VAL A 38 6.90 -14.19 10.78
CA VAL A 38 8.14 -13.59 10.32
C VAL A 38 8.00 -12.20 10.88
N ASN A 39 8.60 -11.98 12.04
CA ASN A 39 8.85 -10.66 12.54
C ASN A 39 9.91 -10.11 11.58
N PRO A 40 9.55 -9.40 10.48
CA PRO A 40 10.54 -8.97 9.49
C PRO A 40 11.38 -7.81 10.06
N LEU A 41 11.08 -7.42 11.30
CA LEU A 41 11.61 -6.29 12.03
C LEU A 41 13.06 -6.46 12.45
N THR A 42 13.73 -7.61 12.28
CA THR A 42 15.09 -7.76 12.81
C THR A 42 16.22 -7.46 11.84
N SER A 43 15.98 -7.38 10.52
CA SER A 43 17.08 -7.18 9.55
C SER A 43 16.93 -5.96 8.65
N GLU A 44 15.78 -5.28 8.65
CA GLU A 44 15.46 -4.24 7.66
C GLU A 44 15.01 -2.91 8.30
N GLN A 45 15.61 -2.51 9.41
CA GLN A 45 15.16 -1.33 10.17
C GLN A 45 15.57 0.03 9.55
N SER A 46 16.47 0.05 8.55
CA SER A 46 17.05 1.28 7.98
C SER A 46 16.62 1.62 6.54
N TYR A 47 15.59 0.94 6.00
CA TYR A 47 15.04 1.26 4.68
C TYR A 47 14.21 2.55 4.72
N ILE A 48 14.21 3.29 3.61
CA ILE A 48 13.55 4.60 3.51
C ILE A 48 12.05 4.52 3.85
N GLU A 49 11.35 3.48 3.39
CA GLU A 49 9.93 3.26 3.69
C GLU A 49 9.67 2.99 5.18
N ASN A 50 10.62 2.39 5.89
CA ASN A 50 10.48 2.13 7.31
C ASN A 50 10.74 3.40 8.11
N ILE A 51 11.75 4.19 7.71
CA ILE A 51 11.99 5.52 8.28
C ILE A 51 10.74 6.40 8.06
N LEU A 52 10.17 6.45 6.86
CA LEU A 52 8.99 7.28 6.60
C LEU A 52 7.74 6.79 7.34
N ARG A 53 7.57 5.47 7.54
CA ARG A 53 6.52 4.92 8.40
C ARG A 53 6.65 5.38 9.86
N LEU A 54 7.87 5.43 10.40
CA LEU A 54 8.14 5.94 11.76
C LEU A 54 7.87 7.44 11.91
N ASN A 55 7.75 8.17 10.80
CA ASN A 55 7.52 9.61 10.77
C ASN A 55 6.12 9.98 10.27
N ARG A 56 5.17 9.04 10.28
CA ARG A 56 3.75 9.32 10.04
C ARG A 56 3.26 10.42 11.00
N GLY A 57 2.47 11.35 10.48
CA GLY A 57 1.94 12.50 11.21
C GLY A 57 2.89 13.70 11.27
N LYS A 58 4.16 13.53 10.88
CA LYS A 58 5.09 14.65 10.80
C LYS A 58 4.93 15.41 9.50
N LYS A 59 5.19 16.72 9.57
CA LYS A 59 5.31 17.57 8.39
C LYS A 59 6.63 17.32 7.69
N ALA A 60 6.59 17.11 6.39
CA ALA A 60 7.75 16.81 5.56
C ALA A 60 7.66 17.50 4.20
N LYS A 61 8.82 17.61 3.54
CA LYS A 61 8.95 17.99 2.14
C LYS A 61 9.64 16.87 1.37
N LEU A 62 8.95 16.32 0.38
CA LEU A 62 9.51 15.34 -0.55
C LEU A 62 10.05 16.09 -1.77
N HIS A 63 11.36 15.99 -1.99
CA HIS A 63 12.04 16.57 -3.14
C HIS A 63 12.15 15.50 -4.22
N VAL A 64 11.55 15.78 -5.38
CA VAL A 64 11.31 14.80 -6.43
C VAL A 64 11.82 15.32 -7.77
N THR A 65 12.58 14.49 -8.46
CA THR A 65 13.02 14.73 -9.84
C THR A 65 12.35 13.72 -10.78
N VAL A 66 11.69 14.19 -11.83
CA VAL A 66 11.09 13.35 -12.89
C VAL A 66 11.89 13.50 -14.19
N PRO A 67 12.80 12.57 -14.50
CA PRO A 67 13.69 12.69 -15.67
C PRO A 67 12.92 12.81 -16.97
N GLY A 68 13.33 13.76 -17.82
CA GLY A 68 12.74 14.00 -19.14
C GLY A 68 11.36 14.68 -19.12
N SER A 69 10.83 15.01 -17.96
CA SER A 69 9.60 15.80 -17.86
C SER A 69 9.89 17.28 -18.08
N THR A 70 9.14 17.93 -18.97
CA THR A 70 9.24 19.38 -19.20
C THR A 70 8.37 20.21 -18.26
N LEU A 71 7.28 19.63 -17.74
CA LEU A 71 6.33 20.30 -16.86
C LEU A 71 6.57 20.02 -15.38
N TRP A 72 7.25 18.91 -15.07
CA TRP A 72 7.32 18.36 -13.73
C TRP A 72 8.73 17.91 -13.33
N GLN A 73 9.75 18.54 -13.93
CA GLN A 73 11.15 18.14 -13.75
C GLN A 73 11.55 18.10 -12.29
N ASP A 74 11.32 19.18 -11.56
CA ASP A 74 11.68 19.31 -10.14
C ASP A 74 10.45 19.75 -9.36
N ARG A 75 10.01 18.94 -8.39
CA ARG A 75 8.87 19.25 -7.54
C ARG A 75 9.17 19.03 -6.07
N VAL A 76 8.54 19.87 -5.25
CA VAL A 76 8.52 19.73 -3.80
C VAL A 76 7.08 19.53 -3.36
N PHE A 77 6.80 18.37 -2.76
CA PHE A 77 5.52 18.09 -2.13
C PHE A 77 5.65 18.34 -0.64
N GLU A 78 4.94 19.35 -0.14
CA GLU A 78 4.93 19.72 1.28
C GLU A 78 3.60 19.33 1.92
N GLY A 79 3.66 18.65 3.05
CA GLY A 79 2.46 18.16 3.75
C GLY A 79 2.78 17.24 4.92
N ILE A 80 1.77 16.55 5.41
CA ILE A 80 1.86 15.57 6.48
C ILE A 80 2.02 14.18 5.87
N ILE A 81 2.96 13.38 6.38
CA ILE A 81 3.09 11.97 5.98
C ILE A 81 1.91 11.19 6.56
N GLU A 82 1.06 10.65 5.70
CA GLU A 82 -0.09 9.85 6.11
C GLU A 82 0.23 8.35 6.10
N GLN A 83 1.02 7.91 5.13
CA GLN A 83 1.46 6.51 4.98
C GLN A 83 2.72 6.44 4.11
N SER A 84 3.55 5.41 4.32
CA SER A 84 4.57 5.00 3.37
C SER A 84 4.42 3.52 3.05
N GLY A 85 4.30 3.22 1.76
CA GLY A 85 4.39 1.88 1.19
C GLY A 85 5.84 1.55 0.81
N ARG A 86 6.03 0.44 0.11
CA ARG A 86 7.35 0.00 -0.38
C ARG A 86 7.90 0.90 -1.50
N ASP A 87 7.01 1.43 -2.32
CA ASP A 87 7.34 2.15 -3.56
C ASP A 87 6.71 3.55 -3.62
N HIS A 88 5.98 3.97 -2.59
CA HIS A 88 5.25 5.23 -2.58
C HIS A 88 5.08 5.82 -1.18
N VAL A 89 4.78 7.12 -1.15
CA VAL A 89 4.40 7.88 0.04
C VAL A 89 3.07 8.57 -0.21
N ILE A 90 2.16 8.50 0.76
CA ILE A 90 0.90 9.25 0.77
C ILE A 90 1.07 10.44 1.70
N MET A 91 0.75 11.64 1.21
CA MET A 91 0.78 12.88 1.99
C MET A 91 -0.53 13.64 1.89
N SER A 92 -0.88 14.35 2.94
CA SER A 92 -1.98 15.32 2.95
C SER A 92 -1.42 16.74 3.07
N ASN A 93 -1.94 17.69 2.30
CA ASN A 93 -1.64 19.11 2.46
C ASN A 93 -2.81 19.80 3.18
N PRO A 94 -2.70 20.08 4.50
CA PRO A 94 -3.81 20.64 5.27
C PRO A 94 -4.17 22.07 4.85
N ASN A 95 -3.28 22.78 4.15
CA ASN A 95 -3.55 24.15 3.69
C ASN A 95 -4.40 24.18 2.41
N THR A 96 -4.23 23.19 1.53
CA THR A 96 -4.94 23.12 0.23
C THR A 96 -6.04 22.06 0.20
N GLY A 97 -6.01 21.10 1.11
CA GLY A 97 -6.88 19.92 1.10
C GLY A 97 -6.45 18.84 0.09
N GLU A 98 -5.31 19.04 -0.59
CA GLU A 98 -4.80 18.09 -1.57
C GLU A 98 -4.21 16.84 -0.91
N TRP A 99 -4.30 15.73 -1.64
CA TRP A 99 -3.64 14.47 -1.29
C TRP A 99 -2.64 14.11 -2.38
N TYR A 100 -1.42 13.79 -1.98
CA TYR A 100 -0.36 13.39 -2.88
C TYR A 100 -0.08 11.91 -2.70
N LEU A 101 -0.02 11.17 -3.82
CA LEU A 101 0.59 9.86 -3.91
C LEU A 101 1.87 10.03 -4.73
N VAL A 102 3.01 9.89 -4.07
CA VAL A 102 4.33 10.14 -4.66
C VAL A 102 5.08 8.82 -4.79
N LEU A 103 5.55 8.49 -5.99
CA LEU A 103 6.38 7.31 -6.20
C LEU A 103 7.81 7.56 -5.68
N MET A 104 8.32 6.66 -4.85
CA MET A 104 9.65 6.74 -4.26
C MET A 104 10.78 6.64 -5.29
N ILE A 105 10.54 6.04 -6.46
CA ILE A 105 11.54 5.94 -7.52
C ILE A 105 11.99 7.32 -8.06
N TYR A 106 11.19 8.36 -7.82
CA TYR A 106 11.50 9.74 -8.21
C TYR A 106 11.97 10.59 -7.01
N LEU A 107 12.03 10.00 -5.81
CA LEU A 107 12.35 10.72 -4.59
C LEU A 107 13.86 10.87 -4.45
N ASP A 108 14.35 12.10 -4.39
CA ASP A 108 15.77 12.39 -4.18
C ASP A 108 16.12 12.40 -2.69
N PHE A 109 15.36 13.17 -1.90
CA PHE A 109 15.51 13.25 -0.45
C PHE A 109 14.25 13.82 0.23
N VAL A 110 14.21 13.69 1.55
CA VAL A 110 13.11 14.20 2.39
C VAL A 110 13.68 15.12 3.46
N THR A 111 13.04 16.27 3.66
CA THR A 111 13.32 17.15 4.80
C THR A 111 12.14 17.19 5.76
N PHE A 112 12.45 17.37 7.05
CA PHE A 112 11.48 17.48 8.13
C PHE A 112 11.77 18.76 8.91
N ASP A 113 10.72 19.40 9.43
CA ASP A 113 10.84 20.58 10.28
C ASP A 113 11.23 20.21 11.74
N GLU A 114 11.25 18.92 12.06
CA GLU A 114 11.58 18.35 13.37
C GLU A 114 12.54 17.14 13.22
N PRO A 115 13.18 16.67 14.32
CA PRO A 115 14.09 15.53 14.26
C PRO A 115 13.43 14.29 13.67
N ILE A 116 14.14 13.59 12.77
CA ILE A 116 13.66 12.37 12.11
C ILE A 116 13.65 11.22 13.13
N ASN A 117 12.56 10.45 13.17
CA ASN A 117 12.50 9.18 13.88
C ASN A 117 13.17 8.11 13.01
N PHE A 118 14.18 7.44 13.53
CA PHE A 118 14.86 6.34 12.86
C PHE A 118 15.37 5.35 13.91
N ILE A 119 15.54 4.10 13.50
CA ILE A 119 16.13 3.08 14.36
C ILE A 119 17.65 3.29 14.39
N LYS A 120 18.24 3.27 15.59
CA LYS A 120 19.68 3.51 15.81
C LYS A 120 20.53 2.24 15.84
N ASP A 121 19.91 1.07 15.91
CA ASP A 121 20.60 -0.19 16.11
C ASP A 121 21.15 -0.72 14.77
N PHE A 122 22.41 -0.38 14.50
CA PHE A 122 23.25 -1.03 13.49
C PHE A 122 24.18 -2.00 14.22
N SER A 123 23.67 -3.14 14.67
CA SER A 123 24.47 -4.22 15.26
C SER A 123 24.99 -5.17 14.20
#